data_AF-A0A846QCC1-F1
#
_entry.id   AF-A0A846QCC1-F1
#
_cell.length_a   1.000
_cell.length_b   1.000
_cell.length_c   1.000
_cell.angle_alpha   90.00
_cell.angle_beta   90.00
_cell.angle_gamma   90.00
#
_symmetry.space_group_name_H-M   'P 1'
#
loop_
_entity.id
_entity.type
_entity.pdbx_description
1 polymer ?
#
loop_
_entity_poly.entity_id
_entity_poly.type
_entity_poly.pdbx_seq_one_letter_code
_entity_poly.pdbx_strand_id
1 'polypeptide(L)'
;IIENIRGLAFVELDRNRADCTCCGGGGVVRAANPKLTLKIGRIKLREARDVNADMIVTGCPTCELNLLDTMRASKEKMEVLDIAEIAARASGLKP
;
A
#
# COMPACT_ATOMS: atom_id res chain seq x y z
N ILE A 1 -13.16 -0.70 -9.43
CA ILE A 1 -13.78 -0.56 -8.08
C ILE A 1 -13.49 0.82 -7.51
N ILE A 2 -12.22 1.16 -7.28
CA ILE A 2 -11.82 2.47 -6.70
C ILE A 2 -12.31 3.66 -7.53
N GLU A 3 -12.21 3.61 -8.86
CA GLU A 3 -12.70 4.66 -9.78
C GLU A 3 -14.20 4.97 -9.64
N ASN A 4 -15.01 4.05 -9.08
CA ASN A 4 -16.44 4.26 -8.90
C ASN A 4 -16.79 4.86 -7.52
N ILE A 5 -15.82 5.11 -6.66
CA ILE A 5 -16.03 5.70 -5.34
C ILE A 5 -15.93 7.23 -5.46
N ARG A 6 -17.05 7.92 -5.21
CA ARG A 6 -17.10 9.39 -5.28
C ARG A 6 -16.10 10.02 -4.30
N GLY A 7 -15.35 11.00 -4.79
CA GLY A 7 -14.38 11.74 -3.98
C GLY A 7 -12.98 11.11 -3.94
N LEU A 8 -12.77 9.95 -4.57
CA LEU A 8 -11.44 9.37 -4.79
C LEU A 8 -11.01 9.55 -6.24
N ALA A 9 -9.72 9.84 -6.43
CA ALA A 9 -9.07 9.78 -7.72
C ALA A 9 -8.15 8.55 -7.74
N PHE A 10 -8.36 7.65 -8.69
CA PHE A 10 -7.48 6.50 -8.88
C PHE A 10 -6.30 6.91 -9.75
N VAL A 11 -5.09 6.58 -9.29
CA VAL A 11 -3.85 6.71 -10.05
C VAL A 11 -3.15 5.35 -10.06
N GLU A 12 -2.60 4.98 -11.21
CA GLU A 12 -1.78 3.78 -11.35
C GLU A 12 -0.33 4.09 -10.98
N LEU A 13 0.37 3.13 -10.38
CA LEU A 13 1.83 3.20 -10.24
C LEU A 13 2.48 3.00 -11.61
N ASP A 14 3.66 3.58 -11.84
CA ASP A 14 4.42 3.36 -13.09
C ASP A 14 4.63 1.87 -13.39
N ARG A 15 4.96 1.10 -12.35
CA ARG A 15 5.04 -0.36 -12.40
C ARG A 15 3.74 -0.98 -11.91
N ASN A 16 2.82 -1.22 -12.84
CA ASN A 16 1.52 -1.82 -12.60
C ASN A 16 1.32 -3.14 -13.39
N ARG A 17 0.21 -3.83 -13.13
CA ARG A 17 -0.17 -5.08 -13.81
C ARG A 17 0.95 -6.13 -13.77
N ALA A 18 1.41 -6.60 -14.92
CA ALA A 18 2.45 -7.61 -15.03
C ALA A 18 3.81 -7.14 -14.50
N ASP A 19 4.05 -5.82 -14.51
CA ASP A 19 5.29 -5.20 -14.04
C ASP A 19 5.23 -4.82 -12.56
N CYS A 20 4.11 -5.09 -11.88
CA CYS A 20 3.93 -4.75 -10.48
C CYS A 20 4.94 -5.47 -9.58
N THR A 21 5.62 -4.68 -8.75
CA THR A 21 6.58 -5.20 -7.77
C THR A 21 5.90 -5.61 -6.46
N CYS A 22 6.38 -6.69 -5.84
CA CYS A 22 5.91 -7.17 -4.54
C CYS A 22 6.21 -6.17 -3.40
N CYS A 23 5.38 -6.14 -2.36
CA CYS A 23 5.63 -5.32 -1.17
C CYS A 23 6.81 -5.83 -0.31
N GLY A 24 7.17 -7.11 -0.44
CA GLY A 24 8.22 -7.79 0.33
C GLY A 24 7.77 -8.46 1.63
N GLY A 25 6.50 -8.38 2.02
CA GLY A 25 6.00 -8.91 3.31
C GLY A 25 5.69 -10.42 3.33
N GLY A 26 5.45 -11.03 2.17
CA GLY A 26 5.06 -12.44 2.05
C GLY A 26 6.22 -13.44 2.10
N GLY A 27 5.91 -14.72 1.86
CA GLY A 27 6.92 -15.76 1.67
C GLY A 27 7.85 -16.00 2.87
N VAL A 28 7.38 -15.72 4.10
CA VAL A 28 8.16 -15.81 5.35
C VAL A 28 9.35 -14.81 5.41
N VAL A 29 9.56 -14.00 4.37
CA VAL A 29 10.70 -13.07 4.26
C VAL A 29 10.65 -12.01 5.36
N ARG A 30 9.45 -11.57 5.78
CA ARG A 30 9.31 -10.65 6.91
C ARG A 30 9.90 -11.19 8.21
N ALA A 31 9.76 -12.50 8.46
CA ALA A 31 10.33 -13.14 9.65
C ALA A 31 11.82 -13.50 9.44
N ALA A 32 12.17 -14.04 8.28
CA ALA A 32 13.52 -14.52 7.99
C ALA A 32 14.52 -13.38 7.73
N ASN A 33 14.09 -12.29 7.09
CA ASN A 33 14.92 -11.13 6.77
C ASN A 33 14.11 -9.81 6.81
N PRO A 34 13.88 -9.25 8.01
CA PRO A 34 13.13 -8.00 8.19
C PRO A 34 13.77 -6.81 7.45
N LYS A 35 15.11 -6.77 7.37
CA LYS A 35 15.83 -5.68 6.70
C LYS A 35 15.55 -5.66 5.19
N LEU A 36 15.56 -6.82 4.54
CA LEU A 36 15.22 -6.94 3.12
C LEU A 36 13.76 -6.55 2.87
N THR A 37 12.86 -7.04 3.71
CA THR A 37 11.44 -6.73 3.66
C THR A 37 11.18 -5.21 3.66
N LEU A 38 11.79 -4.47 4.60
CA LEU A 38 11.69 -3.01 4.66
C LEU A 38 12.37 -2.32 3.46
N LYS A 39 13.45 -2.89 2.90
CA LYS A 39 14.10 -2.36 1.70
C LYS A 39 13.18 -2.43 0.49
N ILE A 40 12.49 -3.55 0.31
CA ILE A 40 11.52 -3.74 -0.78
C ILE A 40 10.30 -2.82 -0.57
N GLY A 41 9.77 -2.76 0.64
CA GLY A 41 8.66 -1.84 0.97
C GLY A 41 8.97 -0.39 0.61
N ARG A 42 10.19 0.09 0.88
CA ARG A 42 10.61 1.46 0.52
C ARG A 42 10.60 1.74 -0.98
N ILE A 43 10.79 0.72 -1.82
CA ILE A 43 10.67 0.87 -3.27
C ILE A 43 9.21 1.14 -3.62
N LYS A 44 8.28 0.38 -3.04
CA LYS A 44 6.83 0.58 -3.26
C LYS A 44 6.35 1.95 -2.76
N LEU A 45 6.83 2.39 -1.59
CA LEU A 45 6.52 3.73 -1.07
C LEU A 45 7.11 4.87 -1.92
N ARG A 46 8.19 4.61 -2.67
CA ARG A 46 8.73 5.59 -3.62
C ARG A 46 7.84 5.67 -4.86
N GLU A 47 7.49 4.51 -5.45
CA GLU A 47 6.58 4.47 -6.60
C GLU A 47 5.26 5.21 -6.32
N ALA A 48 4.67 5.01 -5.14
CA ALA A 48 3.45 5.72 -4.75
C ALA A 48 3.64 7.25 -4.68
N ARG A 49 4.82 7.72 -4.25
CA ARG A 49 5.15 9.16 -4.22
C ARG A 49 5.42 9.72 -5.60
N ASP A 50 6.07 8.95 -6.47
CA ASP A 50 6.41 9.40 -7.83
C ASP A 50 5.13 9.74 -8.62
N VAL A 51 4.01 9.09 -8.30
CA VAL A 51 2.68 9.38 -8.87
C VAL A 51 1.82 10.30 -8.00
N ASN A 52 2.38 10.91 -6.95
CA ASN A 52 1.71 11.79 -5.99
C ASN A 52 0.47 11.18 -5.32
N ALA A 53 0.50 9.89 -4.98
CA ALA A 53 -0.60 9.25 -4.27
C ALA A 53 -0.64 9.69 -2.79
N ASP A 54 -1.82 10.07 -2.30
CA ASP A 54 -2.05 10.36 -0.87
C ASP A 54 -2.19 9.09 -0.01
N MET A 55 -2.54 7.98 -0.66
CA MET A 55 -2.80 6.71 -0.01
C MET A 55 -2.51 5.51 -0.92
N ILE A 56 -2.14 4.38 -0.32
CA ILE A 56 -2.03 3.08 -0.99
C ILE A 56 -3.22 2.20 -0.56
N VAL A 57 -3.90 1.62 -1.53
CA VAL A 57 -4.97 0.63 -1.28
C VAL A 57 -4.50 -0.75 -1.71
N THR A 58 -4.72 -1.76 -0.87
CA THR A 58 -4.37 -3.15 -1.13
C THR A 58 -5.50 -4.08 -0.70
N GLY A 59 -5.67 -5.23 -1.35
CA GLY A 59 -6.57 -6.30 -0.88
C GLY A 59 -5.84 -7.41 -0.13
N CYS A 60 -4.57 -7.18 0.23
CA CYS A 60 -3.72 -8.14 0.90
C CYS A 60 -3.30 -7.60 2.28
N PRO A 61 -3.76 -8.23 3.38
CA PRO A 61 -3.41 -7.80 4.75
C PRO A 61 -1.91 -7.84 5.02
N THR A 62 -1.17 -8.78 4.41
CA THR A 62 0.29 -8.83 4.55
C THR A 62 0.98 -7.64 3.88
N CYS A 63 0.46 -7.17 2.74
CA CYS A 63 0.97 -5.96 2.10
C CYS A 63 0.71 -4.73 2.96
N GLU A 64 -0.50 -4.61 3.50
CA GLU A 64 -0.88 -3.50 4.37
C GLU A 64 0.04 -3.44 5.60
N LEU A 65 0.15 -4.53 6.37
CA LEU A 65 1.02 -4.62 7.55
C LEU A 65 2.47 -4.25 7.23
N ASN A 66 3.01 -4.80 6.14
CA ASN A 66 4.39 -4.56 5.78
C ASN A 66 4.65 -3.11 5.33
N LEU A 67 3.72 -2.52 4.57
CA LEU A 67 3.84 -1.14 4.14
C LEU A 67 3.69 -0.19 5.33
N LEU A 68 2.79 -0.46 6.28
CA LEU A 68 2.69 0.28 7.54
C LEU A 68 3.99 0.21 8.37
N ASP A 69 4.59 -0.97 8.50
CA ASP A 69 5.90 -1.13 9.16
C ASP A 69 6.99 -0.32 8.43
N THR A 70 6.96 -0.34 7.10
CA THR A 70 7.91 0.40 6.25
C THR A 70 7.74 1.91 6.39
N MET A 71 6.49 2.39 6.45
CA MET A 71 6.14 3.79 6.68
C MET A 71 6.69 4.27 8.02
N ARG A 72 6.47 3.51 9.10
CA ARG A 72 7.02 3.78 10.44
C ARG A 72 8.55 3.83 10.41
N ALA A 73 9.19 2.87 9.76
CA ALA A 73 10.65 2.80 9.64
C ALA A 73 11.25 3.92 8.78
N SER A 74 10.46 4.51 7.88
CA SER A 74 10.91 5.56 6.94
C SER A 74 10.43 6.96 7.35
N LYS A 75 9.63 7.07 8.43
CA LYS A 75 9.02 8.31 8.93
C LYS A 75 8.18 9.04 7.87
N GLU A 76 7.57 8.28 6.97
CA GLU A 76 6.70 8.78 5.92
C GLU A 76 5.28 9.01 6.47
N LYS A 77 4.49 9.85 5.80
CA LYS A 77 3.09 10.16 6.16
C LYS A 77 2.20 9.99 4.93
N MET A 78 1.69 8.78 4.74
CA MET A 78 0.79 8.35 3.67
C MET A 78 -0.13 7.28 4.28
N GLU A 79 -1.39 7.23 3.89
CA GLU A 79 -2.28 6.17 4.38
C GLU A 79 -2.02 4.87 3.62
N VAL A 80 -2.14 3.74 4.31
CA VAL A 80 -2.18 2.41 3.69
C VAL A 80 -3.42 1.73 4.24
N LEU A 81 -4.37 1.39 3.38
CA LEU A 81 -5.65 0.82 3.76
C LEU A 81 -5.96 -0.46 2.99
N ASP A 82 -6.72 -1.35 3.61
CA ASP A 82 -7.36 -2.44 2.90
C ASP A 82 -8.52 -1.92 2.02
N ILE A 83 -8.78 -2.60 0.90
CA ILE A 83 -9.90 -2.26 0.01
C ILE A 83 -11.26 -2.31 0.74
N ALA A 84 -11.41 -3.20 1.73
CA ALA A 84 -12.61 -3.30 2.54
C ALA A 84 -12.83 -2.05 3.42
N GLU A 85 -11.77 -1.44 3.94
CA GLU A 85 -11.87 -0.18 4.69
C GLU A 85 -12.34 0.96 3.79
N ILE A 86 -11.84 1.02 2.56
CA ILE A 86 -12.27 2.02 1.59
C ILE A 86 -13.74 1.83 1.22
N ALA A 87 -14.18 0.58 1.01
CA ALA A 87 -15.60 0.28 0.79
C ALA A 87 -16.47 0.67 2.00
N ALA A 88 -16.01 0.42 3.22
CA ALA A 88 -16.71 0.77 4.45
C ALA A 88 -16.84 2.31 4.60
N ARG A 89 -15.74 3.06 4.42
CA ARG A 89 -15.74 4.53 4.45
C ARG A 89 -16.68 5.12 3.40
N ALA A 90 -16.65 4.58 2.18
CA ALA A 90 -17.55 5.00 1.10
C ALA A 90 -19.03 4.74 1.40
N SER A 91 -19.31 3.73 2.25
CA SER A 91 -20.67 3.38 2.70
C SER A 91 -21.12 4.19 3.93
N GLY A 92 -20.32 5.16 4.40
CA GLY A 92 -20.63 5.97 5.58
C GLY A 92 -20.33 5.27 6.91
N LEU A 93 -19.69 4.10 6.89
CA LEU A 93 -19.20 3.46 8.11
C LEU A 93 -17.92 4.15 8.56
N LYS A 94 -17.88 4.55 9.83
CA LYS A 94 -16.66 5.04 10.45
C LYS A 94 -15.87 3.84 10.99
N PRO A 95 -14.57 3.74 10.67
CA PRO A 95 -13.70 2.71 11.25
C PRO A 95 -13.53 2.89 12.76
#